data_AF-A0A7C1FPZ6-F1
#
_entry.id   AF-A0A7C1FPZ6-F1
#
_cell.length_a   1.000
_cell.length_b   1.000
_cell.length_c   1.000
_cell.angle_alpha   90.00
_cell.angle_beta   90.00
_cell.angle_gamma   90.00
#
_symmetry.space_group_name_H-M   'P 1'
#
loop_
_entity.id
_entity.type
_entity.pdbx_description
1 polymer ?
#
loop_
_entity_poly.entity_id
_entity_poly.type
_entity_poly.pdbx_seq_one_letter_code
_entity_poly.pdbx_strand_id
1 'polypeptide(L)'
;MEPFDSHFARLYQRIGVPVQTTSAALLARAIAARSALGSQPHTDCWETWGIDRAAFAAVTSAIEAARTARERAYAPYSNFRVGAAVLDVHQQVWVGANVENASYGLTLCAERAALCAAQVGGAGSVMLLCVVADTPEPIAPCGACRQWIIELAPSAIVAMISTHQGERWLPAAELLPFAFDRNMFHPSREH
;
A
#
# COMPACT_ATOMS: atom_id res chain seq x y z
N MET A 1 -17.21 -20.11 -17.59
CA MET A 1 -17.12 -18.75 -17.02
C MET A 1 -16.34 -18.89 -15.73
N GLU A 2 -15.03 -18.69 -15.78
CA GLU A 2 -14.15 -18.93 -14.62
C GLU A 2 -14.26 -17.77 -13.62
N PRO A 3 -14.16 -18.03 -12.29
CA PRO A 3 -14.25 -16.99 -11.27
C PRO A 3 -13.07 -16.01 -11.33
N PHE A 4 -13.30 -14.80 -10.80
CA PHE A 4 -12.34 -13.68 -10.64
C PHE A 4 -10.94 -14.11 -10.11
N ASP A 5 -10.87 -15.16 -9.28
CA ASP A 5 -9.62 -15.70 -8.72
C ASP A 5 -8.70 -16.38 -9.75
N SER A 6 -9.23 -16.87 -10.87
CA SER A 6 -8.52 -17.81 -11.76
C SER A 6 -7.47 -17.17 -12.67
N HIS A 7 -7.56 -15.86 -12.97
CA HIS A 7 -6.66 -15.22 -13.93
C HIS A 7 -5.46 -14.55 -13.25
N PHE A 8 -5.65 -13.96 -12.06
CA PHE A 8 -4.54 -13.49 -11.22
C PHE A 8 -3.73 -14.66 -10.69
N ALA A 9 -4.36 -15.77 -10.29
CA ALA A 9 -3.65 -17.01 -9.93
C ALA A 9 -2.68 -17.47 -11.03
N ARG A 10 -3.01 -17.29 -12.32
CA ARG A 10 -2.11 -17.65 -13.44
C ARG A 10 -0.96 -16.67 -13.67
N LEU A 11 -1.14 -15.38 -13.33
CA LEU A 11 -0.07 -14.39 -13.38
C LEU A 11 0.91 -14.60 -12.21
N TYR A 12 0.37 -14.85 -11.01
CA TYR A 12 1.14 -15.14 -9.79
C TYR A 12 1.81 -16.53 -9.79
N GLN A 13 1.20 -17.56 -10.40
CA GLN A 13 1.83 -18.88 -10.61
C GLN A 13 3.00 -18.83 -11.59
N ARG A 14 2.99 -17.92 -12.57
CA ARG A 14 4.12 -17.72 -13.49
C ARG A 14 5.35 -17.09 -12.83
N ILE A 15 5.17 -16.45 -11.67
CA ILE A 15 6.24 -15.82 -10.86
C ILE A 15 6.46 -16.50 -9.50
N GLY A 16 5.77 -17.62 -9.22
CA GLY A 16 6.03 -18.47 -8.05
C GLY A 16 5.44 -17.98 -6.71
N VAL A 17 4.48 -17.05 -6.70
CA VAL A 17 3.94 -16.45 -5.47
C VAL A 17 2.55 -17.05 -5.14
N PRO A 18 2.34 -17.64 -3.93
CA PRO A 18 1.03 -18.17 -3.54
C PRO A 18 0.07 -17.05 -3.07
N VAL A 19 -1.11 -16.97 -3.70
CA VAL A 19 -2.24 -16.11 -3.30
C VAL A 19 -3.12 -16.91 -2.34
N GLN A 20 -3.11 -16.61 -1.04
CA GLN A 20 -3.91 -17.36 -0.05
C GLN A 20 -5.01 -16.58 0.68
N THR A 21 -5.19 -15.28 0.44
CA THR A 21 -6.27 -14.53 1.09
C THR A 21 -6.92 -13.53 0.14
N THR A 22 -8.22 -13.70 -0.08
CA THR A 22 -9.04 -12.81 -0.90
C THR A 22 -9.28 -11.47 -0.20
N SER A 23 -9.38 -10.39 -0.98
CA SER A 23 -9.62 -9.02 -0.49
C SER A 23 -10.85 -8.92 0.44
N ALA A 24 -11.90 -9.72 0.19
CA ALA A 24 -13.11 -9.76 1.02
C ALA A 24 -12.86 -10.29 2.45
N ALA A 25 -11.99 -11.28 2.62
CA ALA A 25 -11.66 -11.83 3.94
C ALA A 25 -10.81 -10.86 4.76
N LEU A 26 -9.91 -10.12 4.11
CA LEU A 26 -9.13 -9.05 4.73
C LEU A 26 -9.99 -7.85 5.11
N LEU A 27 -10.93 -7.45 4.25
CA LEU A 27 -11.88 -6.39 4.52
C LEU A 27 -12.79 -6.75 5.72
N ALA A 28 -13.32 -7.98 5.77
CA ALA A 28 -14.12 -8.43 6.90
C ALA A 28 -13.32 -8.44 8.22
N ARG A 29 -12.06 -8.87 8.19
CA ARG A 29 -11.15 -8.82 9.34
C ARG A 29 -10.87 -7.39 9.77
N ALA A 30 -10.61 -6.48 8.84
CA ALA A 30 -10.32 -5.09 9.15
C ALA A 30 -11.54 -4.30 9.65
N ILE A 31 -12.75 -4.60 9.18
CA ILE A 31 -13.99 -4.04 9.72
C ILE A 31 -14.20 -4.50 11.16
N ALA A 32 -13.99 -5.80 11.43
CA ALA A 32 -14.03 -6.35 12.80
C ALA A 32 -12.95 -5.71 13.70
N ALA A 33 -11.74 -5.53 13.18
CA ALA A 33 -10.63 -4.86 13.84
C ALA A 33 -10.97 -3.43 14.28
N ARG A 34 -11.55 -2.66 13.37
CA ARG A 34 -11.94 -1.27 13.58
C ARG A 34 -13.05 -1.12 14.62
N SER A 35 -13.96 -2.11 14.73
CA SER A 35 -14.99 -2.13 15.77
C SER A 35 -14.45 -2.45 17.17
N ALA A 36 -13.30 -3.14 17.26
CA ALA A 36 -12.66 -3.52 18.52
C ALA A 36 -11.64 -2.48 19.04
N LEU A 37 -11.14 -1.61 18.16
CA LEU A 37 -10.13 -0.59 18.46
C LEU A 37 -10.80 0.74 18.82
N GLY A 38 -10.92 1.02 20.11
CA GLY A 38 -11.12 2.39 20.62
C GLY A 38 -9.89 3.29 20.41
N SER A 39 -9.75 4.35 21.20
CA SER A 39 -8.71 5.39 21.12
C SER A 39 -7.28 4.97 21.54
N GLN A 40 -6.89 3.70 21.38
CA GLN A 40 -5.58 3.20 21.80
C GLN A 40 -4.49 3.52 20.76
N PRO A 41 -3.25 3.83 21.17
CA PRO A 41 -2.15 4.04 20.24
C PRO A 41 -1.89 2.78 19.41
N HIS A 42 -1.86 2.95 18.09
CA HIS A 42 -1.91 1.87 17.08
C HIS A 42 -0.59 1.07 16.93
N THR A 43 0.47 1.45 17.65
CA THR A 43 1.83 0.92 17.47
C THR A 43 2.05 -0.50 17.99
N ASP A 44 1.15 -1.07 18.81
CA ASP A 44 1.36 -2.38 19.45
C ASP A 44 0.27 -3.43 19.17
N CYS A 45 -0.67 -3.15 18.24
CA CYS A 45 -1.85 -3.99 18.00
C CYS A 45 -2.01 -4.44 16.53
N TRP A 46 -0.92 -4.67 15.79
CA TRP A 46 -1.01 -5.02 14.36
C TRP A 46 -1.75 -6.34 14.08
N GLU A 47 -1.87 -7.21 15.08
CA GLU A 47 -2.75 -8.40 15.04
C GLU A 47 -4.19 -8.04 14.70
N THR A 48 -4.67 -6.87 15.16
CA THR A 48 -6.02 -6.40 14.88
C THR A 48 -6.19 -6.17 13.38
N TRP A 49 -5.16 -5.70 12.67
CA TRP A 49 -5.15 -5.56 11.21
C TRP A 49 -4.83 -6.86 10.45
N GLY A 50 -4.76 -7.99 11.16
CA GLY A 50 -4.47 -9.30 10.59
C GLY A 50 -3.00 -9.55 10.26
N ILE A 51 -2.10 -8.71 10.78
CA ILE A 51 -0.65 -8.88 10.66
C ILE A 51 -0.17 -9.77 11.81
N ASP A 52 0.48 -10.88 11.49
CA ASP A 52 1.05 -11.81 12.48
C ASP A 52 2.17 -11.13 13.29
N ARG A 53 2.27 -11.45 14.59
CA ARG A 53 3.40 -11.07 15.46
C ARG A 53 4.75 -11.41 14.85
N ALA A 54 4.86 -12.50 14.09
CA ALA A 54 6.09 -12.86 13.40
C ALA A 54 6.54 -11.80 12.37
N ALA A 55 5.62 -11.02 11.80
CA ALA A 55 5.91 -9.96 10.84
C ALA A 55 6.20 -8.60 11.48
N PHE A 56 6.15 -8.50 12.81
CA PHE A 56 6.23 -7.22 13.52
C PHE A 56 7.56 -6.49 13.25
N ALA A 57 8.68 -7.19 13.37
CA ALA A 57 9.99 -6.60 13.08
C ALA A 57 10.08 -6.05 11.64
N ALA A 58 9.47 -6.75 10.68
CA ALA A 58 9.45 -6.33 9.29
C ALA A 58 8.55 -5.11 9.06
N VAL A 59 7.43 -4.99 9.77
CA VAL A 59 6.57 -3.79 9.78
C VAL A 59 7.34 -2.57 10.28
N THR A 60 7.99 -2.68 11.44
CA THR A 60 8.84 -1.59 11.98
C THR A 60 9.92 -1.22 10.97
N SER A 61 10.58 -2.21 10.38
CA SER A 61 11.61 -1.99 9.35
C SER A 61 11.05 -1.25 8.13
N ALA A 62 9.83 -1.56 7.69
CA ALA A 62 9.19 -0.89 6.56
C ALA A 62 8.87 0.58 6.88
N ILE A 63 8.38 0.87 8.09
CA ILE A 63 8.11 2.25 8.53
C ILE A 63 9.41 3.07 8.56
N GLU A 64 10.48 2.53 9.13
CA GLU A 64 11.78 3.21 9.17
C GLU A 64 12.40 3.37 7.78
N ALA A 65 12.19 2.40 6.89
CA ALA A 65 12.59 2.49 5.49
C ALA A 65 11.82 3.61 4.77
N ALA A 66 10.51 3.77 5.02
CA ALA A 66 9.72 4.87 4.48
C ALA A 66 10.19 6.24 4.99
N ARG A 67 10.51 6.35 6.29
CA ARG A 67 11.12 7.55 6.88
C ARG A 67 12.45 7.89 6.21
N THR A 68 13.30 6.89 5.99
CA THR A 68 14.60 7.06 5.33
C THR A 68 14.44 7.45 3.86
N ALA A 69 13.46 6.86 3.16
CA ALA A 69 13.19 7.18 1.77
C ALA A 69 12.72 8.62 1.59
N ARG A 70 11.92 9.15 2.53
CA ARG A 70 11.48 10.55 2.54
C ARG A 70 12.67 11.52 2.46
N GLU A 71 13.76 11.25 3.16
CA GLU A 71 14.95 12.11 3.13
C GLU A 71 15.63 12.16 1.76
N ARG A 72 15.34 11.18 0.89
CA ARG A 72 15.86 11.09 -0.49
C ARG A 72 14.90 11.64 -1.54
N ALA A 73 13.76 12.20 -1.14
CA ALA A 73 12.80 12.80 -2.05
C ALA A 73 13.42 13.96 -2.85
N TYR A 74 13.17 13.97 -4.16
CA TYR A 74 13.48 15.11 -5.02
C TYR A 74 12.24 16.00 -5.10
N ALA A 75 12.16 16.99 -4.21
CA ALA A 75 11.00 17.87 -4.10
C ALA A 75 11.35 19.37 -4.02
N PRO A 76 12.13 19.93 -4.97
CA PRO A 76 12.57 21.33 -4.91
C PRO A 76 11.46 22.34 -5.19
N TYR A 77 10.33 21.92 -5.79
CA TYR A 77 9.26 22.83 -6.18
C TYR A 77 8.26 23.01 -5.03
N SER A 78 7.80 21.91 -4.43
CA SER A 78 6.87 21.97 -3.30
C SER A 78 7.56 22.13 -1.95
N ASN A 79 8.82 21.72 -1.83
CA ASN A 79 9.51 21.48 -0.55
C ASN A 79 8.77 20.47 0.36
N PHE A 80 7.89 19.64 -0.22
CA PHE A 80 7.10 18.65 0.49
C PHE A 80 7.62 17.25 0.20
N ARG A 81 8.33 16.69 1.18
CA ARG A 81 8.98 15.38 1.07
C ARG A 81 8.09 14.28 1.62
N VAL A 82 7.87 13.26 0.79
CA VAL A 82 7.07 12.07 1.10
C VAL A 82 7.93 10.83 0.84
N GLY A 83 7.92 9.90 1.80
CA GLY A 83 8.52 8.58 1.66
C GLY A 83 7.46 7.50 1.77
N ALA A 84 7.69 6.38 1.08
CA ALA A 84 6.82 5.22 1.16
C ALA A 84 7.64 3.93 1.19
N ALA A 85 7.06 2.89 1.77
CA ALA A 85 7.61 1.55 1.75
C ALA A 85 6.51 0.53 1.56
N VAL A 86 6.80 -0.50 0.76
CA VAL A 86 5.96 -1.68 0.54
C VAL A 86 6.63 -2.86 1.22
N LEU A 87 5.86 -3.59 2.03
CA LEU A 87 6.26 -4.85 2.64
C LEU A 87 5.43 -5.97 2.00
N ASP A 88 6.10 -6.94 1.39
CA ASP A 88 5.45 -8.10 0.79
C ASP A 88 5.38 -9.32 1.73
N VAL A 89 4.66 -10.35 1.30
CA VAL A 89 4.52 -11.63 2.03
C VAL A 89 5.85 -12.38 2.28
N HIS A 90 6.92 -12.02 1.57
CA HIS A 90 8.26 -12.56 1.78
C HIS A 90 9.10 -11.71 2.73
N GLN A 91 8.47 -10.74 3.39
CA GLN A 91 9.09 -9.77 4.29
C GLN A 91 10.15 -8.87 3.60
N GLN A 92 10.07 -8.74 2.28
CA GLN A 92 10.93 -7.83 1.53
C GLN A 92 10.36 -6.41 1.56
N VAL A 93 11.25 -5.44 1.71
CA VAL A 93 10.90 -4.02 1.81
C VAL A 93 11.35 -3.29 0.54
N TRP A 94 10.41 -2.62 -0.11
CA TRP A 94 10.61 -1.85 -1.33
C TRP A 94 10.28 -0.39 -1.07
N VAL A 95 11.21 0.52 -1.33
CA VAL A 95 11.06 1.93 -0.95
C VAL A 95 10.79 2.83 -2.14
N GLY A 96 10.11 3.94 -1.88
CA GLY A 96 9.88 5.01 -2.84
C GLY A 96 9.88 6.37 -2.16
N ALA A 97 10.19 7.40 -2.93
CA ALA A 97 10.11 8.79 -2.50
C ALA A 97 9.48 9.61 -3.63
N ASN A 98 8.86 10.75 -3.32
CA ASN A 98 8.35 11.59 -4.40
C ASN A 98 9.49 12.22 -5.20
N VAL A 99 9.30 12.25 -6.52
CA VAL A 99 10.23 12.85 -7.49
C VAL A 99 9.45 13.83 -8.34
N GLU A 100 9.70 15.10 -8.12
CA GLU A 100 9.05 16.19 -8.83
C GLU A 100 9.72 16.48 -10.18
N ASN A 101 8.99 17.18 -11.02
CA ASN A 101 9.47 17.59 -12.34
C ASN A 101 8.99 19.02 -12.65
N ALA A 102 9.74 19.77 -13.46
CA ALA A 102 9.36 21.11 -13.89
C ALA A 102 8.02 21.11 -14.66
N SER A 103 7.74 20.03 -15.41
CA SER A 103 6.41 19.73 -15.90
C SER A 103 5.64 18.96 -14.83
N TYR A 104 4.83 19.68 -14.04
CA TYR A 104 4.27 19.16 -12.79
C TYR A 104 3.44 17.88 -12.96
N GLY A 105 2.82 17.67 -14.12
CA GLY A 105 2.07 16.44 -14.44
C GLY A 105 2.93 15.17 -14.49
N LEU A 106 4.25 15.30 -14.61
CA LEU A 106 5.21 14.19 -14.61
C LEU A 106 5.69 13.80 -13.21
N THR A 107 5.25 14.50 -12.17
CA THR A 107 5.64 14.19 -10.78
C THR A 107 5.16 12.79 -10.38
N LEU A 108 6.09 12.01 -9.83
CA LEU A 108 5.84 10.69 -9.29
C LEU A 108 5.71 10.76 -7.76
N CYS A 109 4.62 10.21 -7.22
CA CYS A 109 4.42 10.14 -5.78
C CYS A 109 5.21 8.97 -5.17
N ALA A 110 5.51 9.05 -3.88
CA ALA A 110 6.31 8.05 -3.17
C ALA A 110 5.67 6.65 -3.23
N GLU A 111 4.35 6.57 -3.07
CA GLU A 111 3.60 5.31 -3.08
C GLU A 111 3.71 4.61 -4.43
N ARG A 112 3.55 5.39 -5.52
CA ARG A 112 3.68 4.89 -6.89
C ARG A 112 5.12 4.44 -7.17
N ALA A 113 6.12 5.18 -6.70
CA ALA A 113 7.52 4.77 -6.80
C ALA A 113 7.80 3.45 -6.06
N ALA A 114 7.30 3.29 -4.83
CA ALA A 114 7.50 2.08 -4.03
C ALA A 114 6.80 0.86 -4.66
N LEU A 115 5.56 1.03 -5.13
CA LEU A 115 4.81 -0.02 -5.84
C LEU A 115 5.49 -0.42 -7.17
N CYS A 116 6.00 0.54 -7.94
CA CYS A 116 6.80 0.25 -9.13
C CYS A 116 8.05 -0.56 -8.78
N ALA A 117 8.78 -0.15 -7.74
CA ALA A 117 9.99 -0.84 -7.30
C ALA A 117 9.68 -2.29 -6.88
N ALA A 118 8.61 -2.50 -6.11
CA ALA A 118 8.13 -3.82 -5.73
C ALA A 118 7.77 -4.67 -6.96
N GLN A 119 6.98 -4.12 -7.88
CA GLN A 119 6.54 -4.83 -9.09
C GLN A 119 7.71 -5.25 -9.99
N VAL A 120 8.66 -4.34 -10.23
CA VAL A 120 9.85 -4.61 -11.05
C VAL A 120 10.79 -5.58 -10.34
N GLY A 121 10.87 -5.48 -9.01
CA GLY A 121 11.67 -6.34 -8.16
C GLY A 121 11.14 -7.76 -7.98
N GLY A 122 9.94 -8.06 -8.49
CA GLY A 122 9.32 -9.38 -8.36
C GLY A 122 8.73 -9.64 -6.97
N ALA A 123 8.26 -8.59 -6.31
CA ALA A 123 7.60 -8.69 -5.01
C ALA A 123 6.42 -9.68 -5.05
N GLY A 124 6.21 -10.34 -3.91
CA GLY A 124 4.98 -11.10 -3.68
C GLY A 124 3.76 -10.20 -3.44
N SER A 125 2.67 -10.80 -2.96
CA SER A 125 1.51 -10.02 -2.51
C SER A 125 1.90 -8.98 -1.45
N VAL A 126 1.40 -7.76 -1.58
CA VAL A 126 1.69 -6.67 -0.64
C VAL A 126 0.85 -6.83 0.63
N MET A 127 1.52 -6.92 1.79
CA MET A 127 0.88 -6.97 3.10
C MET A 127 0.65 -5.57 3.68
N LEU A 128 1.63 -4.68 3.51
CA LEU A 128 1.62 -3.34 4.09
C LEU A 128 2.22 -2.33 3.11
N LEU A 129 1.60 -1.16 3.05
CA LEU A 129 2.16 0.03 2.41
C LEU A 129 2.19 1.17 3.42
N CYS A 130 3.38 1.67 3.74
CA CYS A 130 3.59 2.81 4.62
C CYS A 130 3.76 4.08 3.79
N VAL A 131 3.18 5.19 4.23
CA VAL A 131 3.39 6.54 3.67
C VAL A 131 3.72 7.48 4.80
N VAL A 132 4.81 8.21 4.66
CA VAL A 132 5.33 9.13 5.69
C VAL A 132 5.55 10.51 5.07
N ALA A 133 5.03 11.54 5.73
CA ALA A 133 5.34 12.92 5.39
C ALA A 133 5.29 13.84 6.60
N ASP A 134 5.73 15.08 6.37
CA ASP A 134 5.79 16.12 7.39
C ASP A 134 4.53 16.96 7.38
N THR A 135 3.52 16.44 8.07
CA THR A 135 2.17 16.98 8.14
C THR A 135 1.66 16.98 9.57
N PRO A 136 0.80 17.94 9.98
CA PRO A 136 0.25 17.96 11.35
C PRO A 136 -0.56 16.70 11.70
N GLU A 137 -1.21 16.11 10.69
CA GLU A 137 -2.04 14.90 10.80
C GLU A 137 -1.49 13.80 9.86
N PRO A 138 -1.87 12.53 10.04
CA PRO A 138 -1.47 11.44 9.15
C PRO A 138 -1.69 11.75 7.65
N ILE A 139 -0.63 11.59 6.83
CA ILE A 139 -0.70 11.89 5.39
C ILE A 139 -1.64 10.92 4.65
N ALA A 140 -2.60 11.45 3.90
CA ALA A 140 -3.46 10.65 3.04
C ALA A 140 -2.85 10.44 1.65
N PRO A 141 -2.89 9.22 1.07
CA PRO A 141 -2.54 9.00 -0.32
C PRO A 141 -3.44 9.81 -1.26
N CYS A 142 -2.86 10.38 -2.31
CA CYS A 142 -3.64 11.13 -3.31
C CYS A 142 -4.51 10.18 -4.15
N GLY A 143 -5.51 10.71 -4.88
CA GLY A 143 -6.45 9.89 -5.65
C GLY A 143 -5.79 8.94 -6.64
N ALA A 144 -4.73 9.39 -7.33
CA ALA A 144 -3.97 8.54 -8.25
C ALA A 144 -3.26 7.39 -7.52
N CYS A 145 -2.65 7.66 -6.37
CA CYS A 145 -2.01 6.62 -5.54
C CYS A 145 -3.03 5.61 -5.04
N ARG A 146 -4.23 6.05 -4.62
CA ARG A 146 -5.29 5.13 -4.16
C ARG A 146 -5.70 4.13 -5.24
N GLN A 147 -5.84 4.59 -6.48
CA GLN A 147 -6.14 3.70 -7.61
C GLN A 147 -5.01 2.69 -7.87
N TRP A 148 -3.74 3.12 -7.77
CA TRP A 148 -2.58 2.23 -7.87
C TRP A 148 -2.51 1.20 -6.75
N ILE A 149 -2.80 1.63 -5.52
CA ILE A 149 -2.83 0.75 -4.35
C ILE A 149 -3.90 -0.32 -4.52
N ILE A 150 -5.08 0.03 -5.05
CA ILE A 150 -6.15 -0.95 -5.27
C ILE A 150 -5.77 -1.96 -6.37
N GLU A 151 -5.08 -1.54 -7.42
CA GLU A 151 -4.64 -2.45 -8.48
C GLU A 151 -3.52 -3.38 -8.02
N LEU A 152 -2.48 -2.84 -7.37
CA LEU A 152 -1.22 -3.55 -7.11
C LEU A 152 -1.12 -4.10 -5.69
N ALA A 153 -1.91 -3.57 -4.75
CA ALA A 153 -1.87 -3.92 -3.34
C ALA A 153 -3.29 -4.01 -2.73
N PRO A 154 -4.27 -4.68 -3.37
CA PRO A 154 -5.68 -4.70 -2.93
C PRO A 154 -5.92 -5.30 -1.54
N SER A 155 -4.94 -6.08 -1.06
CA SER A 155 -4.97 -6.79 0.22
C SER A 155 -4.15 -6.08 1.31
N ALA A 156 -3.49 -4.97 0.97
CA ALA A 156 -2.59 -4.30 1.88
C ALA A 156 -3.34 -3.50 2.94
N ILE A 157 -2.75 -3.45 4.12
CA ILE A 157 -3.01 -2.38 5.08
C ILE A 157 -2.16 -1.18 4.67
N VAL A 158 -2.74 0.01 4.73
CA VAL A 158 -2.06 1.27 4.41
C VAL A 158 -1.85 2.06 5.68
N ALA A 159 -0.59 2.21 6.08
CA ALA A 159 -0.17 2.99 7.23
C ALA A 159 0.17 4.41 6.78
N MET A 160 -0.67 5.36 7.16
CA MET A 160 -0.50 6.79 6.96
C MET A 160 0.14 7.39 8.20
N ILE A 161 1.32 7.98 8.07
CA ILE A 161 2.14 8.35 9.22
C ILE A 161 2.57 9.81 9.10
N SER A 162 2.38 10.56 10.18
CA SER A 162 2.97 11.89 10.36
C SER A 162 4.34 11.79 11.02
N THR A 163 5.26 12.69 10.68
CA THR A 163 6.50 12.93 11.44
C THR A 163 6.27 13.65 12.76
N HIS A 164 5.17 14.40 12.89
CA HIS A 164 4.81 15.14 14.10
C HIS A 164 4.09 14.23 15.10
N GLN A 165 2.84 13.87 14.80
CA GLN A 165 2.02 13.08 15.69
C GLN A 165 0.97 12.29 14.92
N GLY A 166 0.80 11.05 15.35
CA GLY A 166 -0.31 10.20 14.93
C GLY A 166 -0.02 9.38 13.69
N GLU A 167 -0.82 8.33 13.59
CA GLU A 167 -0.84 7.42 12.47
C GLU A 167 -2.28 6.98 12.24
N ARG A 168 -2.59 6.62 10.99
CA ARG A 168 -3.87 6.05 10.61
C ARG A 168 -3.63 4.85 9.74
N TRP A 169 -4.31 3.76 10.07
CA TRP A 169 -4.19 2.50 9.36
C TRP A 169 -5.55 2.19 8.74
N LEU A 170 -5.57 1.90 7.44
CA LEU A 170 -6.79 1.52 6.73
C LEU A 170 -6.48 0.41 5.72
N PRO A 171 -7.40 -0.53 5.47
CA PRO A 171 -7.30 -1.41 4.32
C PRO A 171 -7.30 -0.61 3.02
N ALA A 172 -6.58 -1.10 2.01
CA ALA A 172 -6.58 -0.52 0.67
C ALA A 172 -8.00 -0.26 0.12
N ALA A 173 -8.93 -1.19 0.35
CA ALA A 173 -10.32 -1.08 -0.11
C ALA A 173 -11.10 0.10 0.52
N GLU A 174 -10.74 0.56 1.71
CA GLU A 174 -11.39 1.71 2.35
C GLU A 174 -10.89 3.06 1.81
N LEU A 175 -9.76 3.07 1.09
CA LEU A 175 -9.19 4.32 0.58
C LEU A 175 -9.99 4.92 -0.58
N LEU A 176 -10.60 4.07 -1.42
CA LEU A 176 -11.35 4.52 -2.60
C LEU A 176 -12.58 3.61 -2.78
N PRO A 177 -13.69 3.95 -2.10
CA PRO A 177 -14.97 3.26 -2.30
C PRO A 177 -15.40 3.33 -3.77
N PHE A 178 -15.97 2.23 -4.28
CA PHE A 178 -16.40 2.11 -5.67
C PHE A 178 -15.26 2.35 -6.68
N ALA A 179 -14.04 1.95 -6.33
CA ALA A 179 -12.90 2.07 -7.20
C ALA A 179 -13.16 1.47 -8.58
N PHE A 180 -12.62 2.14 -9.59
CA PHE A 180 -12.61 1.61 -10.95
C PHE A 180 -11.73 0.36 -10.98
N ASP A 181 -12.21 -0.72 -11.58
CA ASP A 181 -11.49 -1.98 -11.67
C ASP A 181 -11.57 -2.59 -13.08
N ARG A 182 -10.86 -3.70 -13.28
CA ARG A 182 -10.83 -4.38 -14.57
C ARG A 182 -12.21 -4.88 -15.02
N ASN A 183 -13.12 -5.17 -14.09
CA ASN A 183 -14.45 -5.70 -14.40
C ASN A 183 -15.36 -4.62 -15.02
N MET A 184 -15.00 -3.35 -14.88
CA MET A 184 -15.72 -2.24 -15.53
C MET A 184 -15.37 -2.06 -17.00
N PHE A 185 -14.25 -2.63 -17.48
CA PHE A 185 -14.00 -2.68 -18.92
C PHE A 185 -14.91 -3.73 -19.56
N HIS A 186 -15.41 -3.44 -20.76
CA HIS A 186 -16.02 -4.49 -21.58
C HIS A 186 -15.00 -5.60 -21.81
N PRO A 187 -15.42 -6.89 -21.75
CA PRO A 187 -14.54 -7.98 -22.16
C PRO A 187 -14.04 -7.64 -23.56
N SER A 188 -12.71 -7.64 -23.73
CA SER A 188 -12.10 -7.45 -25.04
C SER A 188 -12.80 -8.39 -26.02
N ARG A 189 -13.52 -7.83 -26.99
CA ARG A 189 -14.00 -8.62 -28.12
C ARG A 189 -12.75 -9.26 -28.70
N GLU A 190 -12.66 -10.58 -28.67
CA GLU A 190 -11.55 -11.30 -29.30
C GLU A 190 -11.37 -10.73 -30.72
N HIS A 191 -10.17 -10.28 -31.03
CA HIS A 191 -9.71 -9.91 -32.36
C HIS A 191 -8.58 -10.86 -32.71
#